data_AF-A0A9D6T6F7-F1
#
_entry.id   AF-A0A9D6T6F7-F1
#
_cell.length_a   1.000
_cell.length_b   1.000
_cell.length_c   1.000
_cell.angle_alpha   90.00
_cell.angle_beta   90.00
_cell.angle_gamma   90.00
#
_symmetry.space_group_name_H-M   'P 1'
#
loop_
_entity.id
_entity.type
_entity.pdbx_description
1 polymer ?
#
loop_
_entity_poly.entity_id
_entity_poly.type
_entity_poly.pdbx_seq_one_letter_code
_entity_poly.pdbx_strand_id
1 'polypeptide(L)'
;MGHIEVIGAMEEEIAGLRTVHAESPWRDRVIIRRTGVGKVNAALAVADAKQRGAQCIVVVGTAGAIAPKLRIGDVIIVHRAVQHDV
;
A
#
# COMPACT_ATOMS: atom_id res chain seq x y z
N MET A 1 8.73 -0.31 19.77
CA MET A 1 9.45 0.40 18.69
C MET A 1 8.48 0.55 17.54
N GLY A 2 8.34 1.74 16.95
CA GLY A 2 7.38 1.95 15.88
C GLY A 2 7.83 1.31 14.55
N HIS A 3 6.88 0.90 13.74
CA HIS A 3 7.10 0.27 12.42
C HIS A 3 6.40 1.04 11.31
N ILE A 4 6.80 0.76 10.08
CA ILE A 4 6.14 1.18 8.84
C ILE A 4 5.29 0.01 8.36
N GLU A 5 4.04 0.26 7.98
CA GLU A 5 3.17 -0.77 7.41
C GLU A 5 2.90 -0.47 5.94
N VAL A 6 3.29 -1.39 5.06
CA VAL A 6 3.03 -1.33 3.62
C VAL A 6 1.88 -2.26 3.30
N ILE A 7 0.83 -1.72 2.70
CA ILE A 7 -0.45 -2.40 2.48
C ILE A 7 -0.71 -2.48 0.97
N GLY A 8 -0.83 -3.70 0.45
CA GLY A 8 -1.24 -3.96 -0.94
C GLY A 8 -2.48 -4.85 -1.02
N ALA A 9 -3.18 -4.82 -2.15
CA ALA A 9 -4.41 -5.59 -2.33
C ALA A 9 -4.12 -7.01 -2.81
N MET A 10 -3.29 -7.15 -3.85
CA MET A 10 -3.03 -8.43 -4.53
C MET A 10 -1.65 -8.99 -4.21
N GLU A 11 -1.44 -10.30 -4.45
CA GLU A 11 -0.14 -10.93 -4.19
C GLU A 11 0.91 -10.42 -5.18
N GLU A 12 0.52 -10.20 -6.42
CA GLU A 12 1.35 -9.67 -7.50
C GLU A 12 1.91 -8.29 -7.16
N GLU A 13 1.13 -7.46 -6.46
CA GLU A 13 1.54 -6.12 -6.02
C GLU A 13 2.60 -6.17 -4.90
N ILE A 14 2.50 -7.15 -4.00
CA ILE A 14 3.38 -7.24 -2.82
C ILE A 14 4.54 -8.22 -2.99
N ALA A 15 4.52 -9.11 -3.98
CA ALA A 15 5.57 -10.09 -4.20
C ALA A 15 6.92 -9.42 -4.44
N GLY A 16 6.96 -8.42 -5.33
CA GLY A 16 8.19 -7.64 -5.58
C GLY A 16 8.66 -6.87 -4.34
N LEU A 17 7.72 -6.36 -3.53
CA LEU A 17 8.05 -5.68 -2.28
C LEU A 17 8.67 -6.63 -1.26
N ARG A 18 8.16 -7.86 -1.15
CA ARG A 18 8.72 -8.88 -0.24
C ARG A 18 10.14 -9.26 -0.62
N THR A 19 10.44 -9.39 -1.92
CA THR A 19 11.81 -9.66 -2.40
C THR A 19 12.76 -8.55 -1.99
N VAL A 20 12.44 -7.29 -2.31
CA VAL A 20 13.30 -6.15 -1.96
C VAL A 20 13.40 -5.97 -0.44
N HIS A 21 12.31 -6.22 0.28
CA HIS A 21 12.26 -6.11 1.73
C HIS A 21 13.15 -7.14 2.44
N ALA A 22 13.23 -8.38 1.94
CA ALA A 22 14.07 -9.42 2.53
C ALA A 22 15.56 -9.03 2.56
N GLU A 23 16.00 -8.26 1.57
CA GLU A 23 17.38 -7.77 1.42
C GLU A 23 17.58 -6.37 2.03
N SER A 24 16.52 -5.75 2.57
CA SER A 24 16.53 -4.37 3.03
C SER A 24 17.06 -4.21 4.46
N PRO A 25 17.86 -3.17 4.75
CA PRO A 25 18.25 -2.84 6.13
C PRO A 25 17.06 -2.45 7.02
N TRP A 26 15.89 -2.19 6.42
CA TRP A 26 14.67 -1.82 7.13
C TRP A 26 13.78 -3.01 7.47
N ARG A 27 14.21 -4.25 7.22
CA ARG A 27 13.35 -5.44 7.32
C ARG A 27 12.66 -5.59 8.68
N ASP A 28 13.34 -5.29 9.78
CA ASP A 28 12.81 -5.42 11.13
C ASP A 28 11.86 -4.25 11.52
N ARG A 29 11.72 -3.25 10.64
CA ARG A 29 10.90 -2.05 10.85
C ARG A 29 9.75 -1.92 9.84
N VAL A 30 9.66 -2.80 8.86
CA VAL A 30 8.65 -2.74 7.80
C VAL A 30 7.79 -4.00 7.86
N ILE A 31 6.48 -3.85 7.89
CA ILE A 31 5.52 -4.96 7.80
C ILE A 31 4.81 -4.85 6.46
N ILE A 32 4.80 -5.93 5.68
CA ILE A 32 4.09 -6.00 4.39
C ILE A 32 2.79 -6.80 4.59
N ARG A 33 1.66 -6.19 4.26
CA ARG A 33 0.31 -6.76 4.42
C ARG A 33 -0.41 -6.85 3.09
N ARG A 34 -1.07 -7.99 2.87
CA ARG A 34 -2.06 -8.20 1.80
C ARG A 34 -3.48 -8.05 2.34
N THR A 35 -4.36 -7.33 1.64
CA THR A 35 -5.73 -7.08 2.11
C THR A 35 -6.81 -7.68 1.22
N GLY A 36 -6.48 -8.09 0.01
CA GLY A 36 -7.47 -8.30 -1.03
C GLY A 36 -8.02 -6.98 -1.59
N VAL A 37 -8.80 -7.08 -2.66
CA VAL A 37 -9.39 -5.92 -3.36
C VAL A 37 -10.55 -5.35 -2.56
N GLY A 38 -10.68 -4.02 -2.58
CA GLY A 38 -11.83 -3.30 -2.05
C GLY A 38 -11.46 -2.25 -1.02
N LYS A 39 -12.07 -1.06 -1.12
CA LYS A 39 -11.79 0.08 -0.23
C LYS A 39 -12.00 -0.25 1.25
N VAL A 40 -13.00 -1.10 1.56
CA VAL A 40 -13.32 -1.50 2.93
C VAL A 40 -12.19 -2.37 3.51
N ASN A 41 -11.66 -3.32 2.74
CA ASN A 41 -10.54 -4.17 3.16
C ASN A 41 -9.28 -3.33 3.43
N ALA A 42 -8.97 -2.38 2.53
CA ALA A 42 -7.86 -1.46 2.73
C ALA A 42 -8.08 -0.57 3.98
N ALA A 43 -9.28 -0.02 4.17
CA ALA A 43 -9.60 0.81 5.33
C ALA A 43 -9.48 0.05 6.66
N LEU A 44 -9.97 -1.20 6.72
CA LEU A 44 -9.83 -2.06 7.89
C LEU A 44 -8.36 -2.35 8.21
N ALA A 45 -7.55 -2.63 7.18
CA ALA A 45 -6.12 -2.87 7.34
C ALA A 45 -5.38 -1.63 7.85
N VAL A 46 -5.71 -0.43 7.36
CA VAL A 46 -5.16 0.83 7.85
C VAL A 46 -5.56 1.08 9.31
N ALA A 47 -6.82 0.86 9.68
CA ALA A 47 -7.31 1.04 11.04
C ALA A 47 -6.59 0.10 12.03
N ASP A 48 -6.45 -1.16 11.64
CA ASP A 48 -5.73 -2.20 12.38
C ASP A 48 -4.22 -1.91 12.49
N ALA A 49 -3.58 -1.40 11.42
CA ALA A 49 -2.19 -0.93 11.45
C ALA A 49 -1.97 0.22 12.44
N LYS A 50 -2.90 1.19 12.46
CA LYS A 50 -2.89 2.29 13.45
C LYS A 50 -3.02 1.76 14.87
N GLN A 51 -3.93 0.81 15.13
CA GLN A 51 -4.11 0.22 16.46
C GLN A 51 -2.86 -0.52 16.95
N ARG A 52 -2.09 -1.14 16.04
CA ARG A 52 -0.78 -1.76 16.35
C ARG A 52 0.36 -0.76 16.54
N GLY A 53 0.13 0.54 16.38
CA GLY A 53 1.16 1.56 16.57
C GLY A 53 2.07 1.77 15.35
N ALA A 54 1.59 1.50 14.13
CA ALA A 54 2.29 1.89 12.92
C ALA A 54 2.54 3.41 12.90
N GLN A 55 3.78 3.82 12.68
CA GLN A 55 4.18 5.22 12.62
C GLN A 55 3.99 5.82 11.23
N CYS A 56 4.03 4.98 10.20
CA CYS A 56 3.80 5.35 8.82
C CYS A 56 3.06 4.20 8.14
N ILE A 57 2.08 4.55 7.31
CA ILE A 57 1.31 3.57 6.54
C ILE A 57 1.42 3.97 5.07
N VAL A 58 1.89 3.06 4.26
CA VAL A 58 1.99 3.22 2.80
C VAL A 58 1.00 2.26 2.16
N VAL A 59 -0.02 2.80 1.50
CA VAL A 59 -0.92 2.00 0.68
C VAL A 59 -0.38 2.00 -0.74
N VAL A 60 -0.14 0.81 -1.27
CA VAL A 60 0.33 0.57 -2.64
C VAL A 60 -0.74 -0.22 -3.38
N GLY A 61 -0.80 -0.01 -4.68
CA GLY A 61 -1.70 -0.76 -5.53
C GLY A 61 -1.67 -0.24 -6.95
N THR A 62 -2.36 -0.96 -7.81
CA THR A 62 -2.61 -0.58 -9.19
C THR A 62 -3.81 0.35 -9.29
N ALA A 63 -3.79 1.27 -10.25
CA ALA A 63 -4.87 2.22 -10.49
C ALA A 63 -5.13 2.38 -11.99
N GLY A 64 -6.41 2.59 -12.34
CA GLY A 64 -6.79 3.03 -13.67
C GLY A 64 -6.49 4.53 -13.87
N ALA A 65 -6.07 4.90 -15.07
CA ALA A 65 -5.75 6.28 -15.42
C ALA A 65 -6.71 6.83 -16.49
N ILE A 66 -7.23 8.04 -16.26
CA ILE A 66 -8.03 8.79 -17.24
C ILE A 66 -7.24 9.91 -17.92
N ALA A 67 -6.08 10.28 -17.37
CA ALA A 67 -5.26 11.35 -17.93
C ALA A 67 -4.51 10.83 -19.17
N PRO A 68 -4.68 11.43 -20.36
CA PRO A 68 -4.11 10.90 -21.62
C PRO A 68 -2.59 10.78 -21.65
N LYS A 69 -1.89 11.51 -20.78
CA LYS A 69 -0.43 11.51 -20.66
C LYS A 69 0.12 10.33 -19.86
N LEU A 70 -0.72 9.64 -19.09
CA LEU A 70 -0.30 8.53 -18.25
C LEU A 70 -0.24 7.24 -19.08
N ARG A 71 0.76 6.42 -18.78
CA ARG A 71 1.03 5.14 -19.44
C ARG A 71 0.97 4.00 -18.42
N ILE A 72 0.70 2.79 -18.93
CA ILE A 72 0.80 1.58 -18.11
C ILE A 72 2.23 1.47 -17.57
N GLY A 73 2.36 1.28 -16.26
CA GLY A 73 3.64 1.20 -15.56
C GLY A 73 4.13 2.51 -14.95
N ASP A 74 3.46 3.64 -15.19
CA ASP A 74 3.79 4.88 -14.50
C ASP A 74 3.53 4.76 -12.99
N VAL A 75 4.52 5.17 -12.19
CA VAL A 75 4.41 5.22 -10.72
C VAL A 75 3.85 6.57 -10.31
N ILE A 76 2.75 6.55 -9.57
CA ILE A 76 2.04 7.76 -9.15
C ILE A 76 2.11 7.91 -7.64
N ILE A 77 2.60 9.06 -7.19
CA ILE A 77 2.51 9.48 -5.79
C ILE A 77 1.24 10.32 -5.64
N VAL A 78 0.26 9.77 -4.92
CA VAL A 78 -1.04 10.43 -4.72
C VAL A 78 -0.89 11.57 -3.72
N HIS A 79 -1.25 12.78 -4.15
CA HIS A 79 -1.26 13.97 -3.29
C HIS A 79 -2.65 14.27 -2.73
N ARG A 80 -3.70 13.88 -3.46
CA ARG A 80 -5.11 14.04 -3.09
C ARG A 80 -5.90 12.87 -3.66
N ALA A 81 -6.88 12.39 -2.89
CA ALA A 81 -7.85 11.39 -3.32
C ALA A 81 -9.26 11.95 -3.11
N VAL A 82 -10.18 11.59 -4.00
CA VAL A 82 -11.60 11.92 -3.89
C VAL A 82 -12.37 10.61 -3.78
N GLN A 83 -13.17 10.48 -2.72
CA GLN A 83 -14.09 9.35 -2.57
C GLN A 83 -15.31 9.60 -3.45
N HIS A 84 -15.55 8.72 -4.43
CA HIS A 84 -16.65 8.85 -5.38
C HIS A 84 -17.81 7.89 -5.09
N ASP A 85 -17.60 6.94 -4.20
CA ASP A 85 -18.52 5.87 -3.86
C ASP A 85 -18.81 5.86 -2.35
N VAL A 86 -19.97 5.30 -1.97
CA VAL A 86 -20.40 5.18 -0.55
C VAL A 86 -20.11 3.79 -0.04
#